data_AF-A0A534XV60-F1
#
_entry.id   AF-A0A534XV60-F1
#
_cell.length_a   1.000
_cell.length_b   1.000
_cell.length_c   1.000
_cell.angle_alpha   90.00
_cell.angle_beta   90.00
_cell.angle_gamma   90.00
#
_symmetry.space_group_name_H-M   'P 1'
#
loop_
_entity.id
_entity.type
_entity.pdbx_description
1 polymer ?
#
loop_
_entity_poly.entity_id
_entity_poly.type
_entity_poly.pdbx_seq_one_letter_code
_entity_poly.pdbx_strand_id
1 'polypeptide(L)'
;MTRRVTLLLAALPVAAFAAQVAPTEVAPADRAGDAARTLSTRILSETDSARALPDLFRLYELREDVADLGILASTFDAVAAASRARPEARATALELRAQIALAQAQLPEAQRITTRIAPIRAFSVIGPFDNEGRAGYSTAYGPEADGFVASKRYPGKEHEV
;
A
#
# COMPACT_ATOMS: atom_id res chain seq x y z
N MET A 1 -48.78 -60.93 -54.36
CA MET A 1 -47.58 -60.17 -54.80
C MET A 1 -47.09 -59.32 -53.65
N THR A 2 -45.95 -59.71 -53.10
CA THR A 2 -45.42 -59.39 -51.77
C THR A 2 -44.56 -58.12 -51.80
N ARG A 3 -44.97 -57.05 -51.09
CA ARG A 3 -44.15 -55.85 -50.90
C ARG A 3 -43.16 -56.08 -49.75
N ARG A 4 -41.86 -56.13 -50.07
CA ARG A 4 -40.77 -56.14 -49.09
C ARG A 4 -40.47 -54.69 -48.67
N VAL A 5 -40.61 -54.41 -47.37
CA VAL A 5 -40.20 -53.14 -46.74
C VAL A 5 -38.81 -53.37 -46.15
N THR A 6 -37.80 -52.67 -46.66
CA THR A 6 -36.42 -52.69 -46.16
C THR A 6 -36.28 -51.59 -45.13
N LEU A 7 -36.10 -51.96 -43.85
CA LEU A 7 -35.77 -51.05 -42.75
C LEU A 7 -34.25 -50.93 -42.66
N LEU A 8 -33.72 -49.73 -42.92
CA LEU A 8 -32.30 -49.42 -42.78
C LEU A 8 -32.06 -48.95 -41.33
N LEU A 9 -31.39 -49.77 -40.54
CA LEU A 9 -31.00 -49.48 -39.16
C LEU A 9 -29.71 -48.64 -39.17
N ALA A 10 -29.81 -47.34 -38.87
CA ALA A 10 -28.64 -46.46 -38.75
C ALA A 10 -28.02 -46.60 -37.35
N ALA A 11 -26.81 -47.13 -37.30
CA ALA A 11 -26.00 -47.21 -36.08
C ALA A 11 -25.38 -45.84 -35.77
N LEU A 12 -25.76 -45.25 -34.64
CA LEU A 12 -25.14 -44.05 -34.06
C LEU A 12 -23.83 -44.43 -33.36
N PRO A 13 -22.71 -43.72 -33.59
CA PRO A 13 -21.50 -43.92 -32.82
C PRO A 13 -21.65 -43.20 -31.47
N VAL A 14 -21.55 -43.97 -30.38
CA VAL A 14 -21.38 -43.43 -29.03
C VAL A 14 -19.95 -42.90 -28.94
N ALA A 15 -19.78 -41.59 -29.10
CA ALA A 15 -18.51 -40.93 -28.84
C ALA A 15 -18.28 -40.87 -27.33
N ALA A 16 -17.32 -41.65 -26.84
CA ALA A 16 -16.85 -41.57 -25.47
C ALA A 16 -16.12 -40.23 -25.25
N PHE A 17 -16.77 -39.30 -24.55
CA PHE A 17 -16.14 -38.08 -24.06
C PHE A 17 -15.20 -38.45 -22.91
N ALA A 18 -13.92 -38.66 -23.23
CA ALA A 18 -12.88 -38.63 -22.21
C ALA A 18 -12.75 -37.19 -21.73
N ALA A 19 -13.26 -36.90 -20.53
CA ALA A 19 -13.05 -35.63 -19.85
C ALA A 19 -11.55 -35.50 -19.54
N GLN A 20 -10.82 -34.81 -20.40
CA GLN A 20 -9.47 -34.35 -20.14
C GLN A 20 -9.55 -33.36 -18.97
N VAL A 21 -9.18 -33.79 -17.76
CA VAL A 21 -8.97 -32.87 -16.63
C VAL A 21 -7.75 -32.02 -16.99
N ALA A 22 -7.99 -30.87 -17.61
CA ALA A 22 -6.95 -29.87 -17.79
C ALA A 22 -6.46 -29.42 -16.40
N PRO A 23 -5.15 -29.18 -16.20
CA PRO A 23 -4.66 -28.62 -14.96
C PRO A 23 -5.39 -27.31 -14.71
N THR A 24 -6.10 -27.21 -13.59
CA THR A 24 -6.81 -26.00 -13.19
C THR A 24 -5.77 -24.90 -12.97
N GLU A 25 -5.68 -23.98 -13.91
CA GLU A 25 -4.83 -22.80 -13.79
C GLU A 25 -5.40 -21.93 -12.67
N VAL A 26 -4.80 -22.03 -11.48
CA VAL A 26 -5.18 -21.20 -10.32
C VAL A 26 -5.06 -19.74 -10.71
N ALA A 27 -6.12 -18.96 -10.55
CA ALA A 27 -6.14 -17.57 -10.96
C ALA A 27 -5.01 -16.77 -10.26
N PRO A 28 -4.38 -15.79 -10.93
CA PRO A 28 -3.29 -15.00 -10.33
C PRO A 28 -3.64 -14.40 -8.96
N ALA A 29 -4.88 -13.93 -8.79
CA ALA A 29 -5.36 -13.36 -7.54
C ALA A 29 -5.40 -14.35 -6.36
N ASP A 30 -5.71 -15.63 -6.63
CA ASP A 30 -5.73 -16.68 -5.61
C ASP A 30 -4.30 -16.97 -5.12
N ARG A 31 -3.33 -17.00 -6.04
CA ARG A 31 -1.90 -17.19 -5.70
C ARG A 31 -1.35 -16.00 -4.91
N ALA A 32 -1.69 -14.77 -5.30
CA ALA A 32 -1.28 -13.58 -4.58
C ALA A 32 -1.87 -13.54 -3.16
N GLY A 33 -3.13 -13.95 -3.00
CA GLY A 33 -3.76 -14.10 -1.69
C GLY A 33 -3.07 -15.12 -0.79
N ASP A 34 -2.69 -16.29 -1.33
CA ASP A 34 -1.93 -17.30 -0.61
C ASP A 34 -0.53 -16.80 -0.22
N ALA A 35 0.15 -16.12 -1.14
CA ALA A 35 1.46 -15.51 -0.88
C ALA A 35 1.37 -14.44 0.22
N ALA A 36 0.35 -13.58 0.17
CA ALA A 36 0.10 -12.56 1.17
C ALA A 36 -0.14 -13.18 2.56
N ARG A 37 -0.96 -14.24 2.66
CA ARG A 37 -1.20 -14.96 3.93
C ARG A 37 0.06 -15.60 4.49
N THR A 38 0.86 -16.23 3.63
CA THR A 38 2.13 -16.87 4.01
C THR A 38 3.12 -15.83 4.54
N LEU A 39 3.28 -14.72 3.81
CA LEU A 39 4.20 -13.65 4.18
C LEU A 39 3.74 -12.93 5.46
N SER A 40 2.44 -12.68 5.61
CA SER A 40 1.86 -12.10 6.81
C SER A 40 2.15 -12.95 8.05
N THR A 41 1.98 -14.26 7.94
CA THR A 41 2.29 -15.20 9.03
C THR A 41 3.76 -15.09 9.45
N ARG A 42 4.69 -15.04 8.48
CA ARG A 42 6.12 -14.89 8.76
C ARG A 42 6.46 -13.56 9.41
N ILE A 43 5.90 -12.45 8.90
CA ILE A 43 6.10 -11.11 9.47
C ILE A 43 5.64 -11.11 10.92
N LEU A 44 4.46 -11.66 11.21
CA LEU A 44 3.88 -11.66 12.55
C LEU A 44 4.66 -12.57 13.52
N SER A 45 5.31 -13.64 13.06
CA SER A 45 6.19 -14.44 13.90
C SER A 45 7.51 -13.73 14.22
N GLU A 46 8.06 -12.95 13.28
CA GLU A 46 9.41 -12.37 13.37
C GLU A 46 9.41 -10.83 13.50
N THR A 47 8.42 -10.22 14.18
CA THR A 47 8.31 -8.75 14.24
C THR A 47 9.46 -8.03 14.95
N ASP A 48 10.18 -8.73 15.82
CA ASP A 48 11.38 -8.29 16.52
C ASP A 48 12.68 -8.46 15.70
N SER A 49 12.59 -9.11 14.53
CA SER A 49 13.71 -9.37 13.64
C SER A 49 13.96 -8.22 12.66
N ALA A 50 15.22 -8.06 12.24
CA ALA A 50 15.58 -7.20 11.11
C ALA A 50 14.84 -7.58 9.81
N ARG A 51 14.45 -8.86 9.68
CA ARG A 51 13.79 -9.41 8.50
C ARG A 51 12.36 -8.87 8.31
N ALA A 52 11.69 -8.45 9.38
CA ALA A 52 10.34 -7.92 9.30
C ALA A 52 10.24 -6.72 8.34
N LEU A 53 11.23 -5.83 8.33
CA LEU A 53 11.20 -4.61 7.54
C LEU A 53 11.13 -4.86 6.01
N PRO A 54 12.08 -5.59 5.38
CA PRO A 54 11.96 -5.89 3.95
C PRO A 54 10.74 -6.76 3.63
N ASP A 55 10.27 -7.58 4.57
CA ASP A 55 9.07 -8.39 4.37
C ASP A 55 7.78 -7.56 4.34
N LEU A 56 7.69 -6.48 5.12
CA LEU A 56 6.58 -5.52 5.04
C LEU A 56 6.47 -4.91 3.63
N PHE A 57 7.61 -4.53 3.03
CA PHE A 57 7.62 -3.99 1.67
C PHE A 57 7.22 -5.05 0.63
N ARG A 58 7.75 -6.29 0.75
CA ARG A 58 7.32 -7.40 -0.10
C ARG A 58 5.82 -7.68 -0.01
N LEU A 59 5.25 -7.56 1.20
CA LEU A 59 3.81 -7.72 1.39
C LEU A 59 3.04 -6.59 0.71
N TYR A 60 3.56 -5.35 0.77
CA TYR A 60 2.97 -4.20 0.11
C TYR A 60 3.03 -4.26 -1.42
N GLU A 61 4.06 -4.88 -1.99
CA GLU A 61 4.18 -5.09 -3.45
C GLU A 61 3.03 -5.94 -3.99
N LEU A 62 2.49 -6.88 -3.20
CA LEU A 62 1.36 -7.72 -3.59
C LEU A 62 0.02 -6.98 -3.70
N ARG A 63 -0.06 -5.69 -3.32
CA ARG A 63 -1.33 -4.94 -3.27
C ARG A 63 -2.06 -4.86 -4.61
N GLU A 64 -1.33 -4.90 -5.72
CA GLU A 64 -1.92 -4.81 -7.07
C GLU A 64 -2.47 -6.18 -7.54
N ASP A 65 -2.01 -7.27 -6.94
CA ASP A 65 -2.32 -8.64 -7.36
C ASP A 65 -3.34 -9.32 -6.45
N VAL A 66 -3.50 -8.86 -5.20
CA VAL A 66 -4.46 -9.43 -4.25
C VAL A 66 -5.88 -8.95 -4.52
N ALA A 67 -6.85 -9.86 -4.43
CA ALA A 67 -8.27 -9.50 -4.50
C ALA A 67 -8.77 -8.75 -3.25
N ASP A 68 -8.13 -8.98 -2.09
CA ASP A 68 -8.51 -8.37 -0.82
C ASP A 68 -7.33 -7.65 -0.16
N LEU A 69 -7.35 -6.32 -0.24
CA LEU A 69 -6.40 -5.44 0.45
C LEU A 69 -6.52 -5.49 1.98
N GLY A 70 -7.63 -6.02 2.52
CA GLY A 70 -7.85 -6.19 3.95
C GLY A 70 -6.81 -7.11 4.62
N ILE A 71 -6.28 -8.09 3.91
CA ILE A 71 -5.22 -8.98 4.40
C ILE A 71 -3.93 -8.17 4.69
N LEU A 72 -3.57 -7.25 3.79
CA LEU A 72 -2.41 -6.38 3.96
C LEU A 72 -2.66 -5.38 5.08
N ALA A 73 -3.83 -4.72 5.08
CA ALA A 73 -4.20 -3.74 6.09
C ALA A 73 -4.13 -4.32 7.52
N SER A 74 -4.76 -5.48 7.75
CA SER A 74 -4.79 -6.14 9.06
C SER A 74 -3.40 -6.56 9.54
N THR A 75 -2.54 -7.00 8.62
CA THR A 75 -1.15 -7.35 8.96
C THR A 75 -0.35 -6.12 9.38
N PHE A 76 -0.49 -5.01 8.65
CA PHE A 76 0.18 -3.75 9.00
C PHE A 76 -0.32 -3.19 10.34
N ASP A 77 -1.63 -3.25 10.59
CA ASP A 77 -2.22 -2.85 11.87
C ASP A 77 -1.66 -3.69 13.03
N ALA A 78 -1.54 -5.01 12.85
CA ALA A 78 -0.99 -5.91 13.84
C ALA A 78 0.49 -5.64 14.14
N VAL A 79 1.32 -5.38 13.11
CA VAL A 79 2.73 -5.04 13.30
C VAL A 79 2.89 -3.69 14.01
N ALA A 80 2.11 -2.68 13.63
CA ALA A 80 2.14 -1.37 14.26
C ALA A 80 1.78 -1.41 15.76
N ALA A 81 0.85 -2.29 16.14
CA ALA A 81 0.38 -2.49 17.51
C ALA A 81 1.29 -3.41 18.35
N ALA A 82 2.15 -4.23 17.73
CA ALA A 82 3.00 -5.17 18.44
C ALA A 82 4.09 -4.45 19.25
N SER A 83 4.04 -4.57 20.58
CA SER A 83 5.01 -3.95 21.50
C SER A 83 6.44 -4.48 21.33
N ARG A 84 6.59 -5.74 20.93
CA ARG A 84 7.88 -6.38 20.63
C ARG A 84 8.44 -6.04 19.26
N ALA A 85 7.64 -5.45 18.38
CA ALA A 85 8.10 -5.14 17.03
C ALA A 85 9.15 -4.03 17.07
N ARG A 86 10.17 -4.13 16.21
CA ARG A 86 11.21 -3.09 16.10
C ARG A 86 10.57 -1.72 15.79
N PRO A 87 11.04 -0.62 16.40
CA PRO A 87 10.46 0.71 16.20
C PRO A 87 10.27 1.10 14.72
N GLU A 88 11.27 0.82 13.89
CA GLU A 88 11.24 1.04 12.45
C GLU A 88 10.19 0.18 11.74
N ALA A 89 10.01 -1.09 12.12
CA ALA A 89 8.99 -1.96 11.54
C ALA A 89 7.58 -1.43 11.89
N ARG A 90 7.39 -0.93 13.11
CA ARG A 90 6.12 -0.30 13.53
C ARG A 90 5.83 0.98 12.75
N ALA A 91 6.84 1.83 12.57
CA ALA A 91 6.72 3.07 11.81
C ALA A 91 6.39 2.79 10.33
N THR A 92 7.14 1.89 9.69
CA THR A 92 6.90 1.48 8.31
C THR A 92 5.53 0.82 8.15
N ALA A 93 5.10 -0.02 9.09
CA ALA A 93 3.76 -0.62 9.02
C ALA A 93 2.65 0.45 9.04
N LEU A 94 2.78 1.50 9.87
CA LEU A 94 1.82 2.62 9.86
C LEU A 94 1.82 3.39 8.54
N GLU A 95 3.01 3.63 7.96
CA GLU A 95 3.12 4.28 6.67
C GLU A 95 2.45 3.47 5.55
N LEU A 96 2.76 2.18 5.45
CA LEU A 96 2.18 1.29 4.44
C LEU A 96 0.66 1.12 4.66
N ARG A 97 0.20 1.08 5.92
CA ARG A 97 -1.24 1.05 6.25
C ARG A 97 -1.97 2.29 5.75
N ALA A 98 -1.35 3.48 5.85
CA ALA A 98 -1.93 4.71 5.31
C ALA A 98 -2.02 4.67 3.78
N GLN A 99 -1.03 4.09 3.10
CA GLN A 99 -1.06 3.89 1.65
C GLN A 99 -2.17 2.91 1.23
N ILE A 100 -2.37 1.81 1.96
CA ILE A 100 -3.50 0.90 1.73
C ILE A 100 -4.85 1.60 1.96
N ALA A 101 -4.97 2.44 2.99
CA ALA A 101 -6.19 3.23 3.20
C ALA A 101 -6.49 4.14 2.00
N LEU A 102 -5.47 4.78 1.41
CA LEU A 102 -5.63 5.57 0.19
C LEU A 102 -6.08 4.72 -1.00
N ALA A 103 -5.48 3.54 -1.20
CA ALA A 103 -5.87 2.60 -2.25
C ALA A 103 -7.32 2.11 -2.10
N GLN A 104 -7.81 1.99 -0.87
CA GLN A 104 -9.21 1.64 -0.56
C GLN A 104 -10.16 2.85 -0.55
N ALA A 105 -9.71 4.03 -0.98
CA ALA A 105 -10.45 5.30 -0.91
C ALA A 105 -10.92 5.71 0.50
N GLN A 106 -10.24 5.22 1.55
CA GLN A 106 -10.50 5.52 2.95
C GLN A 106 -9.75 6.78 3.41
N LEU A 107 -10.05 7.93 2.80
CA LEU A 107 -9.33 9.19 3.07
C LEU A 107 -9.30 9.61 4.55
N PRO A 108 -10.39 9.53 5.32
CA PRO A 108 -10.36 9.89 6.74
C PRO A 108 -9.40 9.02 7.55
N GLU A 109 -9.32 7.74 7.22
CA GLU A 109 -8.46 6.78 7.90
C GLU A 109 -6.99 7.01 7.55
N ALA A 110 -6.69 7.23 6.27
CA ALA A 110 -5.35 7.62 5.83
C ALA A 110 -4.88 8.89 6.57
N GLN A 111 -5.73 9.92 6.64
CA GLN A 111 -5.43 11.16 7.35
C GLN A 111 -5.19 10.92 8.84
N ARG A 112 -6.00 10.08 9.49
CA ARG A 112 -5.85 9.72 10.91
C ARG A 112 -4.51 9.03 11.18
N ILE A 113 -4.11 8.09 10.33
CA ILE A 113 -2.84 7.37 10.48
C ILE A 113 -1.66 8.30 10.23
N THR A 114 -1.65 9.04 9.12
CA THR A 114 -0.59 10.01 8.79
C THR A 114 -0.43 11.06 9.89
N THR A 115 -1.55 11.51 10.46
CA THR A 115 -1.55 12.44 11.60
C THR A 115 -0.93 11.83 12.87
N ARG A 116 -0.90 10.52 13.03
CA ARG A 116 -0.23 9.90 14.17
C ARG A 116 1.29 9.81 13.99
N ILE A 117 1.76 9.68 12.75
CA ILE A 117 3.16 9.37 12.44
C ILE A 117 3.99 10.53 11.89
N ALA A 118 3.35 11.63 11.45
CA ALA A 118 4.03 12.82 10.94
C ALA A 118 4.23 13.86 12.06
N PRO A 119 5.42 13.91 12.71
CA PRO A 119 5.69 14.90 13.75
C PRO A 119 5.82 16.32 13.18
N ILE A 120 6.30 16.46 11.94
CA ILE A 120 6.49 17.77 11.29
C ILE A 120 5.24 18.08 10.47
N ARG A 121 4.52 19.14 10.84
CA ARG A 121 3.25 19.57 10.21
C ARG A 121 3.39 20.76 9.28
N ALA A 122 4.30 21.63 9.65
CA ALA A 122 4.59 22.85 8.95
C ALA A 122 6.06 23.15 9.21
N PHE A 123 6.72 23.66 8.19
CA PHE A 123 8.05 24.23 8.31
C PHE A 123 8.05 25.52 7.50
N SER A 124 8.79 26.51 7.99
CA SER A 124 9.03 27.75 7.27
C SER A 124 10.53 27.90 7.12
N VAL A 125 10.98 28.22 5.91
CA VAL A 125 12.38 28.50 5.64
C VAL A 125 12.53 30.02 5.56
N ILE A 126 13.38 30.59 6.39
CA ILE A 126 13.61 32.04 6.48
C ILE A 126 15.07 32.32 6.11
N GLY A 127 15.31 33.20 5.14
CA GLY A 127 16.65 33.51 4.67
C GLY A 127 16.71 34.26 3.33
N PRO A 128 17.93 34.64 2.89
CA PRO A 128 18.12 35.44 1.70
C PRO A 128 18.07 34.57 0.44
N PHE A 129 16.87 34.06 0.12
CA PHE A 129 16.63 33.32 -1.11
C PHE A 129 15.98 34.26 -2.14
N ASP A 130 16.47 34.28 -3.36
CA ASP A 130 15.72 34.87 -4.47
C ASP A 130 14.69 33.84 -4.94
N ASN A 131 13.41 34.07 -4.62
CA ASN A 131 12.32 33.34 -5.26
C ASN A 131 11.94 34.03 -6.59
N GLU A 132 11.11 33.37 -7.40
CA GLU A 132 10.71 33.85 -8.75
C GLU A 132 10.07 35.25 -8.77
N GLY A 133 9.77 35.86 -7.62
CA GLY A 133 9.23 37.21 -7.47
C GLY A 133 10.15 38.25 -6.81
N ARG A 134 11.44 37.97 -6.54
CA ARG A 134 12.31 38.81 -5.67
C ARG A 134 11.75 39.05 -4.26
N ALA A 135 10.75 38.27 -3.83
CA ALA A 135 10.10 38.34 -2.53
C ALA A 135 10.92 37.64 -1.41
N GLY A 136 12.25 37.63 -1.57
CA GLY A 136 13.18 37.17 -0.55
C GLY A 136 13.46 38.21 0.53
N TYR A 137 14.26 37.82 1.52
CA TYR A 137 14.78 38.75 2.53
C TYR A 137 16.15 39.30 2.10
N SER A 138 16.43 40.56 2.42
CA SER A 138 17.76 41.17 2.23
C SER A 138 18.75 40.73 3.31
N THR A 139 18.24 40.17 4.41
CA THR A 139 18.99 39.72 5.58
C THR A 139 18.62 38.29 5.94
N ALA A 140 19.58 37.51 6.44
CA ALA A 140 19.31 36.20 7.00
C ALA A 140 18.72 36.34 8.41
N TYR A 141 17.49 35.86 8.60
CA TYR A 141 16.86 35.79 9.93
C TYR A 141 16.85 34.33 10.38
N GLY A 142 17.87 33.94 11.14
CA GLY A 142 18.00 32.60 11.69
C GLY A 142 17.34 32.49 13.07
N PRO A 143 16.62 31.39 13.36
CA PRO A 143 16.05 31.16 14.70
C PRO A 143 17.14 31.04 15.78
N GLU A 144 18.39 30.82 15.39
CA GLU A 144 19.54 30.69 16.28
C GLU A 144 19.97 32.03 16.91
N ALA A 145 19.69 33.15 16.26
CA ALA A 145 20.05 34.49 16.75
C ALA A 145 18.88 35.17 17.48
N ASP A 146 17.67 35.08 16.92
CA ASP A 146 16.52 35.86 17.38
C ASP A 146 15.45 35.02 18.10
N GLY A 147 15.62 33.70 18.14
CA GLY A 147 14.57 32.75 18.51
C GLY A 147 13.51 32.57 17.41
N PHE A 148 12.81 31.43 17.43
CA PHE A 148 11.68 31.20 16.54
C PHE A 148 10.38 31.75 17.14
N VAL A 149 9.76 32.71 16.45
CA VAL A 149 8.42 33.23 16.78
C VAL A 149 7.51 33.01 15.58
N ALA A 150 6.61 32.02 15.66
CA ALA A 150 5.79 31.57 14.53
C ALA A 150 4.91 32.65 13.90
N SER A 151 4.54 33.67 14.68
CA SER A 151 3.68 34.79 14.25
C SER A 151 4.45 36.04 13.81
N LYS A 152 5.79 36.03 13.90
CA LYS A 152 6.62 37.18 13.55
C LYS A 152 6.69 37.31 12.04
N ARG A 153 6.38 38.52 11.55
CA ARG A 153 6.61 38.91 10.17
C ARG A 153 7.98 39.54 10.03
N TYR A 154 8.61 39.31 8.89
CA TYR A 154 9.93 39.84 8.59
C TYR A 154 9.83 40.80 7.41
N PRO A 155 10.55 41.93 7.43
CA PRO A 155 10.55 42.86 6.32
C PRO A 155 11.25 42.20 5.12
N GLY A 156 10.47 41.89 4.08
CA GLY A 156 10.97 41.41 2.79
C GLY A 156 11.61 42.54 1.96
N LYS A 157 12.23 42.18 0.83
CA LYS A 157 12.90 43.16 -0.06
C LYS A 157 11.94 44.22 -0.63
N GLU A 158 10.67 43.89 -0.85
CA GLU A 158 9.68 44.82 -1.43
C GLU A 158 8.41 45.02 -0.57
N HIS A 159 8.10 44.14 0.39
CA HIS A 159 6.92 44.19 1.27
C HIS A 159 7.12 43.29 2.51
N GLU A 160 6.40 43.55 3.62
CA GLU A 160 6.42 42.67 4.81
C GLU A 160 5.82 41.30 4.52
N VAL A 161 6.45 40.25 5.03
CA VAL A 161 6.05 38.84 4.83
C VAL A 161 5.81 38.17 6.18
#